data_AF-A0A8J4Q5F3-F1
#
_entry.id   AF-A0A8J4Q5F3-F1
#
_cell.length_a   1.000
_cell.length_b   1.000
_cell.length_c   1.000
_cell.angle_alpha   90.00
_cell.angle_beta   90.00
_cell.angle_gamma   90.00
#
_symmetry.space_group_name_H-M   'P 1'
#
loop_
_entity.id
_entity.type
_entity.pdbx_description
1 polymer ?
#
loop_
_entity_poly.entity_id
_entity_poly.type
_entity_poly.pdbx_seq_one_letter_code
_entity_poly.pdbx_strand_id
1 'polypeptide(L)'
;VVPGELTIVTGVPNSGKSEWIDALLCNLNETAGWKFALCSMENRVREHARKLLEKHIKKPFFDASYGGSAERMTVEELQQGKKWLSDTFHLIRCEDDSLPSIKWVLDLAKAAVLRHGVRGLVIDPYNELDHQRPANQTKFDDMMGLTRLQISER
;
A
#
# COMPACT_ATOMS: atom_id res chain seq x y z
N VAL A 1 12.00 4.29 9.76
CA VAL A 1 10.54 4.22 9.96
C VAL A 1 10.31 3.71 11.36
N VAL A 2 9.61 4.45 12.21
CA VAL A 2 9.46 4.17 13.66
C VAL A 2 7.98 3.86 13.97
N PRO A 3 7.68 2.83 14.79
CA PRO A 3 6.33 2.62 15.31
C PRO A 3 5.76 3.84 16.02
N GLY A 4 4.48 4.13 15.81
CA GLY A 4 3.80 5.30 16.39
C GLY A 4 3.97 6.61 15.64
N GLU A 5 4.95 6.68 14.72
CA GLU A 5 5.21 7.89 13.97
C GLU A 5 4.46 7.96 12.64
N LEU A 6 4.21 9.20 12.21
CA LEU A 6 3.65 9.51 10.92
C LEU A 6 4.78 9.71 9.91
N THR A 7 4.84 8.86 8.88
CA THR A 7 5.74 9.02 7.74
C THR A 7 4.94 9.53 6.54
N ILE A 8 5.34 10.68 6.00
CA ILE A 8 4.72 11.27 4.81
C ILE A 8 5.73 11.18 3.65
N VAL A 9 5.29 10.60 2.54
CA VAL A 9 6.06 10.51 1.30
C VAL A 9 5.40 11.40 0.25
N THR A 10 6.15 12.36 -0.28
CA THR A 10 5.65 13.33 -1.26
C THR A 10 6.52 13.33 -2.51
N GLY A 11 5.97 13.80 -3.63
CA GLY A 11 6.71 13.91 -4.88
C GLY A 11 5.80 14.05 -6.10
N VAL A 12 6.40 14.36 -7.24
CA VAL A 12 5.66 14.58 -8.49
C VAL A 12 4.91 13.31 -8.94
N PRO A 13 3.74 13.42 -9.58
CA PRO A 13 3.03 12.27 -10.14
C PRO A 13 3.96 11.45 -11.04
N ASN A 14 3.79 10.14 -11.04
CA ASN A 14 4.65 9.22 -11.81
C ASN A 14 6.14 9.18 -11.37
N SER A 15 6.50 9.72 -10.21
CA SER A 15 7.87 9.64 -9.66
C SER A 15 8.23 8.32 -8.99
N GLY A 16 7.35 7.32 -9.02
CA GLY A 16 7.59 6.01 -8.41
C GLY A 16 7.38 5.93 -6.89
N LYS A 17 6.64 6.87 -6.26
CA LYS A 17 6.37 6.83 -4.81
C LYS A 17 5.72 5.52 -4.36
N SER A 18 4.65 5.10 -5.04
CA SER A 18 3.96 3.85 -4.69
C SER A 18 4.90 2.66 -4.83
N GLU A 19 5.79 2.63 -5.84
CA GLU A 19 6.80 1.57 -5.99
C GLU A 19 7.81 1.55 -4.84
N TRP A 20 8.25 2.73 -4.39
CA TRP A 20 9.16 2.86 -3.25
C TRP A 20 8.50 2.41 -1.94
N ILE A 21 7.23 2.76 -1.74
CA ILE A 21 6.44 2.33 -0.59
C ILE A 21 6.25 0.81 -0.63
N ASP A 22 5.88 0.23 -1.76
CA ASP A 22 5.76 -1.22 -1.92
C ASP A 22 7.04 -1.95 -1.52
N ALA A 23 8.19 -1.46 -1.98
CA ALA A 23 9.50 -2.02 -1.63
C ALA A 23 9.79 -1.89 -0.12
N LEU A 24 9.48 -0.74 0.47
CA LEU A 24 9.61 -0.53 1.91
C LEU A 24 8.74 -1.50 2.72
N LEU A 25 7.48 -1.69 2.34
CA LEU A 25 6.56 -2.60 3.03
C LEU A 25 7.02 -4.07 2.93
N CYS A 26 7.46 -4.50 1.74
CA CYS A 26 8.04 -5.83 1.55
C CYS A 26 9.26 -6.04 2.46
N ASN A 27 10.17 -5.06 2.52
CA ASN A 27 11.37 -5.14 3.36
C ASN A 27 11.01 -5.18 4.85
N LEU A 28 10.03 -4.40 5.31
CA LEU A 28 9.56 -4.41 6.69
C LEU A 28 8.86 -5.72 7.07
N ASN A 29 8.14 -6.32 6.12
CA ASN A 29 7.59 -7.66 6.31
C ASN A 29 8.70 -8.73 6.42
N GLU A 30 9.69 -8.71 5.51
CA GLU A 30 10.79 -9.69 5.50
C GLU A 30 11.69 -9.58 6.74
N THR A 31 11.99 -8.35 7.19
CA THR A 31 12.93 -8.12 8.31
C THR A 31 12.27 -8.16 9.68
N ALA A 32 11.04 -7.69 9.82
CA ALA A 32 10.37 -7.52 11.11
C ALA A 32 9.03 -8.23 11.23
N GLY A 33 8.54 -8.90 10.17
CA GLY A 33 7.26 -9.60 10.14
C GLY A 33 6.06 -8.65 10.24
N TRP A 34 6.19 -7.43 9.71
CA TRP A 34 5.09 -6.46 9.79
C TRP A 34 3.97 -6.80 8.81
N LYS A 35 2.74 -6.61 9.29
CA LYS A 35 1.51 -6.70 8.50
C LYS A 35 0.94 -5.32 8.30
N PHE A 36 0.28 -5.08 7.18
CA PHE A 36 -0.10 -3.76 6.73
C PHE A 36 -1.57 -3.70 6.32
N ALA A 37 -2.24 -2.61 6.67
CA ALA A 37 -3.50 -2.21 6.10
C ALA A 37 -3.24 -1.22 4.96
N LEU A 38 -3.84 -1.46 3.79
CA LEU A 38 -3.65 -0.65 2.60
C LEU A 38 -4.98 -0.02 2.20
N CYS A 39 -5.04 1.31 2.26
CA CYS A 39 -6.14 2.12 1.78
C CYS A 39 -5.71 2.78 0.47
N SER A 40 -5.87 2.05 -0.64
CA SER A 40 -5.52 2.53 -1.98
C SER A 40 -6.78 2.79 -2.80
N MET A 41 -7.05 4.06 -3.11
CA MET A 41 -8.20 4.47 -3.94
C MET A 41 -7.91 4.41 -5.43
N GLU A 42 -6.66 4.65 -5.84
CA GLU A 42 -6.30 4.76 -7.25
C GLU A 42 -5.91 3.41 -7.90
N ASN A 43 -5.22 2.52 -7.16
CA ASN A 43 -4.76 1.27 -7.76
C ASN A 43 -5.80 0.14 -7.73
N ARG A 44 -5.95 -0.54 -8.88
CA ARG A 44 -6.67 -1.83 -8.97
C ARG A 44 -5.94 -2.85 -8.10
N VAL A 45 -6.65 -3.51 -7.17
CA VAL A 45 -6.10 -4.54 -6.25
C VAL A 45 -5.13 -5.48 -6.93
N ARG A 46 -5.54 -5.97 -8.12
CA ARG A 46 -4.80 -6.98 -8.86
C ARG A 46 -3.42 -6.50 -9.30
N GLU A 47 -3.29 -5.24 -9.72
CA GLU A 47 -2.01 -4.69 -10.16
C GLU A 47 -1.08 -4.46 -8.98
N HIS A 48 -1.59 -3.90 -7.88
CA HIS A 48 -0.79 -3.70 -6.67
C HIS A 48 -0.35 -5.03 -6.04
N ALA A 49 -1.27 -5.99 -5.96
CA ALA A 49 -0.96 -7.35 -5.52
C ALA A 49 0.10 -8.02 -6.40
N ARG A 50 -0.01 -7.90 -7.74
CA ARG A 50 0.99 -8.44 -8.67
C ARG A 50 2.37 -7.85 -8.42
N LYS A 51 2.46 -6.53 -8.27
CA LYS A 51 3.72 -5.82 -7.98
C LYS A 51 4.35 -6.26 -6.65
N LEU A 52 3.54 -6.45 -5.61
CA LEU A 52 4.02 -6.94 -4.31
C LEU A 52 4.51 -8.40 -4.41
N LEU A 53 3.80 -9.24 -5.16
CA LEU A 53 4.21 -10.64 -5.40
C LEU A 53 5.54 -10.72 -6.15
N GLU A 54 5.72 -9.93 -7.22
CA GLU A 54 6.98 -9.87 -7.96
C GLU A 54 8.14 -9.42 -7.06
N LYS A 55 7.92 -8.43 -6.19
CA LYS A 55 8.93 -7.95 -5.23
C LYS A 55 9.27 -8.99 -4.15
N HIS A 56 8.26 -9.72 -3.65
CA HIS A 56 8.46 -10.73 -2.61
C HIS A 56 9.15 -11.99 -3.14
N ILE A 57 8.70 -12.48 -4.30
CA ILE A 57 9.22 -13.71 -4.90
C ILE A 57 10.52 -13.43 -5.66
N LYS A 58 10.78 -12.16 -6.02
CA LYS A 58 11.95 -11.72 -6.79
C LYS A 58 12.01 -12.36 -8.17
N LYS A 59 10.85 -12.79 -8.69
CA LYS A 59 10.65 -13.37 -10.04
C LYS A 59 9.53 -12.63 -10.77
N PRO A 60 9.66 -12.46 -12.09
CA PRO A 60 8.64 -11.77 -12.87
C PRO A 60 7.38 -12.64 -13.02
N PHE A 61 6.21 -12.00 -13.09
CA PHE A 61 4.93 -12.69 -13.29
C PHE A 61 4.73 -13.12 -14.75
N PHE A 62 5.23 -12.31 -15.68
CA PHE A 62 5.25 -12.57 -17.13
C PHE A 62 6.68 -12.88 -17.58
N ASP A 63 6.83 -13.57 -18.71
CA ASP A 63 8.14 -13.74 -19.34
C ASP A 63 8.69 -12.36 -19.71
N ALA A 64 9.72 -11.91 -19.00
CA ALA A 64 10.31 -10.60 -19.22
C ALA A 64 11.19 -10.65 -20.48
N SER A 65 10.75 -10.02 -21.57
CA SER A 65 11.58 -9.81 -22.77
C SER A 65 12.64 -8.72 -22.58
N TYR A 66 12.66 -8.04 -21.43
CA TYR A 66 13.53 -6.90 -21.16
C TYR A 66 14.28 -7.08 -19.84
N GLY A 67 15.39 -7.82 -19.87
CA GLY A 67 16.41 -7.76 -18.82
C GLY A 67 16.47 -8.96 -17.89
N GLY A 68 17.22 -9.98 -18.33
CA GLY A 68 17.80 -10.99 -17.44
C GLY A 68 17.14 -12.36 -17.54
N SER A 69 17.97 -13.39 -17.41
CA SER A 69 17.64 -14.82 -17.33
C SER A 69 16.87 -15.21 -16.06
N ALA A 70 15.95 -14.34 -15.60
CA ALA A 70 15.12 -14.61 -14.43
C ALA A 70 13.99 -15.57 -14.84
N GLU A 71 13.99 -16.75 -14.24
CA GLU A 71 12.95 -17.74 -14.45
C GLU A 71 11.60 -17.20 -13.97
N ARG A 72 10.55 -17.44 -14.78
CA ARG A 72 9.18 -17.06 -14.45
C ARG A 72 8.72 -17.76 -13.16
N MET A 73 7.92 -17.06 -12.38
CA MET A 73 7.29 -17.61 -11.19
C MET A 73 6.45 -18.86 -11.52
N THR A 74 6.67 -19.95 -10.78
CA THR A 74 5.86 -21.17 -10.95
C THR A 74 4.46 -21.02 -10.36
N VAL A 75 3.56 -21.96 -10.66
CA VAL A 75 2.19 -21.94 -10.11
C VAL A 75 2.23 -22.12 -8.59
N GLU A 76 3.14 -22.94 -8.08
CA GLU A 76 3.34 -23.20 -6.66
C GLU A 76 3.85 -21.95 -5.93
N GLU A 77 4.87 -21.27 -6.50
CA GLU A 77 5.39 -20.01 -5.97
C GLU A 77 4.29 -18.92 -5.95
N LEU A 78 3.47 -18.87 -7.00
CA LEU A 78 2.33 -17.95 -7.06
C LEU A 78 1.29 -18.27 -5.97
N GLN A 79 0.98 -19.54 -5.73
CA GLN A 79 0.04 -19.93 -4.67
C GLN A 79 0.59 -19.58 -3.28
N GLN A 80 1.87 -19.82 -3.04
CA GLN A 80 2.54 -19.44 -1.79
C GLN A 80 2.56 -17.92 -1.61
N GLY A 81 2.88 -17.18 -2.67
CA GLY A 81 2.86 -15.73 -2.69
C GLY A 81 1.46 -15.16 -2.41
N LYS A 82 0.41 -15.75 -2.98
CA LYS A 82 -0.97 -15.33 -2.69
C LYS A 82 -1.33 -15.52 -1.21
N LYS A 83 -0.89 -16.62 -0.61
CA LYS A 83 -1.09 -16.86 0.84
C LYS A 83 -0.34 -15.82 1.66
N TRP A 84 0.92 -15.54 1.32
CA TRP A 84 1.71 -14.49 1.96
C TRP A 84 1.05 -13.11 1.83
N LEU A 85 0.58 -12.76 0.63
CA LEU A 85 -0.07 -11.49 0.35
C LEU A 85 -1.33 -11.33 1.21
N SER A 86 -2.16 -12.38 1.27
CA SER A 86 -3.40 -12.37 2.07
C SER A 86 -3.14 -12.31 3.58
N ASP A 87 -2.00 -12.81 4.07
CA ASP A 87 -1.64 -12.76 5.49
C ASP A 87 -0.95 -11.45 5.87
N THR A 88 -0.29 -10.80 4.90
CA THR A 88 0.53 -9.61 5.12
C THR A 88 -0.22 -8.31 4.84
N PHE A 89 -1.06 -8.26 3.81
CA PHE A 89 -1.71 -7.04 3.33
C PHE A 89 -3.23 -7.14 3.43
N HIS A 90 -3.81 -6.23 4.22
CA HIS A 90 -5.24 -6.10 4.43
C HIS A 90 -5.77 -4.87 3.71
N LEU A 91 -6.59 -5.07 2.68
CA LEU A 91 -7.12 -3.95 1.90
C LEU A 91 -8.32 -3.32 2.60
N ILE A 92 -8.27 -2.01 2.77
CA ILE A 92 -9.39 -1.17 3.21
C ILE A 92 -9.98 -0.51 1.96
N ARG A 93 -11.25 -0.79 1.66
CA ARG A 93 -11.96 -0.25 0.48
C ARG A 93 -13.35 0.23 0.87
N CYS A 94 -13.73 1.40 0.36
CA CYS A 94 -15.11 1.84 0.37
C CYS A 94 -15.79 1.24 -0.87
N GLU A 95 -16.87 0.47 -0.68
CA GLU A 95 -17.62 -0.15 -1.77
C GLU A 95 -18.66 0.79 -2.38
N ASP A 96 -19.05 1.84 -1.65
CA ASP A 96 -20.01 2.84 -2.10
C ASP A 96 -19.29 4.04 -2.72
N ASP A 97 -19.89 4.68 -3.73
CA ASP A 97 -19.44 5.90 -4.43
C ASP A 97 -19.22 7.14 -3.51
N SER A 98 -19.22 6.96 -2.19
CA SER A 98 -18.87 7.96 -1.19
C SER A 98 -17.38 7.90 -0.86
N LEU A 99 -16.70 9.05 -0.96
CA LEU A 99 -15.32 9.18 -0.49
C LEU A 99 -15.26 8.92 1.02
N PRO A 100 -14.44 7.95 1.49
CA PRO A 100 -14.40 7.63 2.89
C PRO A 100 -13.67 8.70 3.68
N SER A 101 -14.27 9.11 4.79
CA SER A 101 -13.60 10.01 5.74
C SER A 101 -12.34 9.38 6.33
N ILE A 102 -11.36 10.21 6.68
CA ILE A 102 -10.16 9.80 7.43
C ILE A 102 -10.54 9.00 8.69
N LYS A 103 -11.59 9.43 9.40
CA LYS A 103 -12.07 8.74 10.61
C LYS A 103 -12.48 7.30 10.32
N TRP A 104 -13.23 7.09 9.25
CA TRP A 104 -13.67 5.76 8.84
C TRP A 104 -12.48 4.85 8.49
N VAL A 105 -11.47 5.36 7.77
CA VAL A 105 -10.24 4.60 7.46
C VAL A 105 -9.48 4.23 8.74
N LEU A 106 -9.36 5.18 9.68
CA LEU A 106 -8.68 4.94 10.96
C LEU A 106 -9.41 3.91 11.82
N ASP A 107 -10.74 3.91 11.83
CA ASP A 107 -11.51 2.94 12.61
C ASP A 107 -11.41 1.52 12.01
N LEU A 108 -11.38 1.39 10.68
CA LEU A 108 -11.07 0.11 10.04
C LEU A 108 -9.63 -0.35 10.27
N ALA A 109 -8.67 0.58 10.25
CA ALA A 109 -7.28 0.26 10.56
C ALA A 109 -7.13 -0.25 12.00
N LYS A 110 -7.79 0.38 12.98
CA LYS A 110 -7.83 -0.12 14.37
C LYS A 110 -8.41 -1.54 14.45
N ALA A 111 -9.49 -1.81 13.72
CA ALA A 111 -10.05 -3.15 13.66
C ALA A 111 -9.06 -4.16 13.05
N ALA A 112 -8.31 -3.77 12.03
CA ALA A 112 -7.29 -4.61 11.40
C ALA A 112 -6.09 -4.87 12.32
N VAL A 113 -5.68 -3.88 13.13
CA VAL A 113 -4.68 -4.06 14.20
C VAL A 113 -5.15 -5.15 15.17
N LEU A 114 -6.38 -5.04 15.68
CA LEU A 114 -6.92 -5.97 16.66
C LEU A 114 -7.17 -7.39 16.12
N ARG A 115 -7.61 -7.52 14.87
CA ARG A 115 -7.98 -8.81 14.27
C ARG A 115 -6.81 -9.54 13.63
N HIS A 116 -5.89 -8.81 13.03
CA HIS A 116 -4.85 -9.36 12.16
C HIS A 116 -3.43 -9.01 12.61
N GLY A 117 -3.26 -8.21 13.67
CA GLY A 117 -1.93 -7.77 14.12
C GLY A 117 -1.25 -6.84 13.12
N VAL A 118 -2.03 -6.04 12.39
CA VAL A 118 -1.50 -5.01 11.50
C VAL A 118 -0.67 -4.01 12.28
N ARG A 119 0.54 -3.71 11.78
CA ARG A 119 1.47 -2.74 12.36
C ARG A 119 1.65 -1.48 11.52
N GLY A 120 1.20 -1.44 10.28
CA GLY A 120 1.23 -0.21 9.47
C GLY A 120 -0.03 0.01 8.65
N LEU A 121 -0.39 1.27 8.44
CA LEU A 121 -1.48 1.73 7.59
C LEU A 121 -0.89 2.61 6.49
N VAL A 122 -1.14 2.24 5.23
CA VAL A 122 -0.78 3.02 4.05
C VAL A 122 -2.04 3.63 3.47
N ILE A 123 -2.00 4.91 3.15
CA ILE A 123 -3.08 5.65 2.48
C ILE A 123 -2.50 6.26 1.21
N ASP A 124 -2.96 5.79 0.05
CA ASP A 124 -2.49 6.20 -1.27
C ASP A 124 -3.65 6.50 -2.25
N PRO A 125 -3.85 7.75 -2.68
CA PRO A 125 -3.26 8.99 -2.16
C PRO A 125 -4.11 9.59 -1.02
N TYR A 126 -3.47 10.31 -0.10
CA TYR A 126 -4.10 10.92 1.07
C TYR A 126 -5.03 12.10 0.73
N ASN A 127 -4.79 12.76 -0.41
CA ASN A 127 -5.57 13.91 -0.86
C ASN A 127 -7.05 13.58 -1.14
N GLU A 128 -7.37 12.33 -1.47
CA GLU A 128 -8.72 11.85 -1.81
C GLU A 128 -9.64 11.68 -0.58
N LEU A 129 -9.10 11.49 0.63
CA LEU A 129 -9.90 11.15 1.83
C LEU A 129 -10.64 12.32 2.48
N ASP A 130 -10.36 13.55 2.07
CA ASP A 130 -10.90 14.74 2.72
C ASP A 130 -11.37 15.78 1.69
N HIS A 131 -12.58 15.58 1.19
CA HIS A 131 -13.30 16.56 0.38
C HIS A 131 -14.01 17.64 1.24
N GLN A 132 -13.75 17.72 2.56
CA GLN A 132 -14.19 18.86 3.40
C GLN A 132 -13.18 20.03 3.38
N ARG A 133 -12.56 20.31 2.23
CA ARG A 133 -11.64 21.45 2.12
C ARG A 133 -12.40 22.76 1.85
N PRO A 134 -12.14 23.85 2.60
CA PRO A 134 -12.65 25.17 2.24
C PRO A 134 -12.06 25.62 0.89
N ALA A 135 -12.85 26.33 0.08
CA ALA A 135 -12.62 26.67 -1.33
C ALA A 135 -11.33 27.48 -1.66
N ASN A 136 -10.45 27.72 -0.69
CA ASN A 136 -9.31 28.64 -0.79
C ASN A 136 -7.92 27.96 -0.76
N GLN A 137 -7.81 26.63 -0.84
CA GLN A 137 -6.50 25.96 -1.02
C GLN A 137 -6.14 25.83 -2.49
N THR A 138 -4.90 26.20 -2.81
CA THR A 138 -4.38 26.33 -4.17
C THR A 138 -4.11 24.95 -4.79
N LYS A 139 -4.37 24.81 -6.10
CA LYS A 139 -4.20 23.60 -6.94
C LYS A 139 -2.82 22.89 -6.89
N PHE A 140 -1.86 23.40 -6.13
CA PHE A 140 -0.50 22.86 -6.03
C PHE A 140 -0.42 21.56 -5.23
N ASP A 141 -1.24 21.40 -4.20
CA ASP A 141 -1.26 20.16 -3.38
C ASP A 141 -1.92 19.00 -4.14
N ASP A 142 -2.83 19.27 -5.08
CA ASP A 142 -3.41 18.25 -5.96
C ASP A 142 -2.42 17.83 -7.07
N MET A 143 -1.47 18.70 -7.42
CA MET A 143 -0.37 18.35 -8.34
C MET A 143 0.70 17.47 -7.68
N MET A 144 0.77 17.39 -6.35
CA MET A 144 1.77 16.61 -5.62
C MET A 144 1.11 15.37 -5.01
N GLY A 145 1.46 14.17 -5.48
CA GLY A 145 0.95 12.94 -4.87
C GLY A 145 1.43 12.83 -3.42
N LEU A 146 0.49 12.78 -2.48
CA LEU A 146 0.77 12.59 -1.04
C LEU A 146 0.40 11.17 -0.65
N THR A 147 1.38 10.36 -0.24
CA THR A 147 1.13 9.05 0.32
C THR A 147 1.48 9.06 1.80
N ARG A 148 0.55 8.60 2.64
CA ARG A 148 0.68 8.63 4.10
C ARG A 148 0.89 7.21 4.62
N LEU A 149 1.95 7.00 5.37
CA LEU A 149 2.23 5.77 6.12
C LEU A 149 2.14 6.09 7.63
N GLN A 150 1.16 5.51 8.30
CA GLN A 150 1.01 5.61 9.75
C GLN A 150 1.22 4.26 10.39
N ILE A 151 2.08 4.18 11.39
CA ILE A 151 2.50 2.89 11.95
C ILE A 151 1.99 2.77 13.39
N SER A 152 1.38 1.63 13.68
CA SER A 152 0.87 1.29 15.02
C SER A 152 2.03 0.99 15.97
N GLU A 153 1.94 1.46 17.22
CA GLU A 153 2.89 1.13 18.29
C GLU A 153 2.71 -0.28 18.87
N ARG A 154 1.63 -0.98 18.51
CA ARG A 154 1.28 -2.30 19.02
C ARG A 154 1.23 -3.33 17.91
#